data_AF-A0A7C7DY11-F1
#
_entry.id   AF-A0A7C7DY11-F1
#
_cell.length_a   1.000
_cell.length_b   1.000
_cell.length_c   1.000
_cell.angle_alpha   90.00
_cell.angle_beta   90.00
_cell.angle_gamma   90.00
#
_symmetry.space_group_name_H-M   'P 1'
#
loop_
_entity.id
_entity.type
_entity.pdbx_description
1 polymer ?
#
loop_
_entity_poly.entity_id
_entity_poly.type
_entity_poly.pdbx_seq_one_letter_code
_entity_poly.pdbx_strand_id
1 'polypeptide(L)'
;MKEIAKTYDPKQVEERLYNKWMEKDYFHAVIDHNREPFTIVIPPPNITGQLHMGHALDNTMQDILIRMKRMQGYCTLWLPGTDHASIATEAKIVEKMAQEGITKADLGREGFLKRAWEWKEQYGGRIVEQLKKLGSSCDWKRERFTMDEGLSRAVLEVFVRLYEKGLIYRGERIINWCPACRTSISDAEVNYEEKEGHFWHIKYPVVGSDEYIEVATTRPETMLGDTAVAVHPDDERYKHLIGKKVLLPLMNREIPIIADTYVEKDFGTGVVKITPAHDPNDFEVGLRHNLEVINVMNEDATINENGGKYAGLDRFEARRQVVEDLKALGLLVQVKPHNHNVGACYRCDTIIEPRVSWQWFVKMKPLAEPAIEAVKNGTIKFVPERFSKIYFNWMENIQDW
;
A
#
# COMPACT_ATOMS: atom_id res chain seq x y z
N MET A 1 -42.08 -45.20 16.28
CA MET A 1 -41.12 -44.11 16.54
C MET A 1 -39.81 -44.50 15.88
N LYS A 2 -39.18 -43.64 15.07
CA LYS A 2 -37.80 -43.91 14.61
C LYS A 2 -36.87 -43.82 15.82
N GLU A 3 -36.13 -44.89 16.11
CA GLU A 3 -35.07 -44.84 17.12
C GLU A 3 -34.02 -43.80 16.74
N ILE A 4 -33.65 -42.94 17.70
CA ILE A 4 -32.58 -41.95 17.53
C ILE A 4 -31.24 -42.70 17.68
N ALA A 5 -30.33 -42.52 16.74
CA ALA A 5 -29.01 -43.12 16.79
C ALA A 5 -28.23 -42.69 18.05
N LYS A 6 -27.46 -43.62 18.64
CA LYS A 6 -26.66 -43.35 19.86
C LYS A 6 -25.51 -42.37 19.63
N THR A 7 -25.02 -42.28 18.39
CA THR A 7 -23.93 -41.39 18.00
C THR A 7 -24.43 -40.36 17.01
N TYR A 8 -24.12 -39.08 17.26
CA TYR A 8 -24.40 -38.01 16.32
C TYR A 8 -23.42 -38.05 15.14
N ASP A 9 -23.96 -38.14 13.92
CA ASP A 9 -23.20 -37.99 12.68
C ASP A 9 -23.62 -36.68 11.99
N PRO A 10 -22.79 -35.62 12.02
CA PRO A 10 -23.13 -34.34 11.41
C PRO A 10 -23.38 -34.45 9.90
N LYS A 11 -22.72 -35.38 9.21
CA LYS A 11 -22.83 -35.55 7.74
C LYS A 11 -24.25 -35.94 7.31
N GLN A 12 -25.02 -36.60 8.18
CA GLN A 12 -26.41 -36.99 7.91
C GLN A 12 -27.41 -35.84 8.11
N VAL A 13 -26.97 -34.73 8.71
CA VAL A 13 -27.85 -33.66 9.19
C VAL A 13 -27.56 -32.33 8.52
N GLU A 14 -26.30 -31.88 8.52
CA GLU A 14 -25.92 -30.52 8.15
C GLU A 14 -26.36 -30.13 6.74
N GLU A 15 -25.94 -30.90 5.73
CA GLU A 15 -26.22 -30.60 4.33
C GLU A 15 -27.71 -30.66 4.01
N ARG A 16 -28.39 -31.70 4.51
CA ARG A 16 -29.84 -31.86 4.35
C ARG A 16 -30.62 -30.71 4.98
N LEU A 17 -30.23 -30.24 6.17
CA LEU A 17 -30.89 -29.12 6.84
C LEU A 17 -30.62 -27.81 6.11
N TYR A 18 -29.38 -27.56 5.69
CA TYR A 18 -29.02 -26.33 5.01
C TYR A 18 -29.72 -26.22 3.66
N ASN A 19 -29.75 -27.29 2.87
CA ASN A 19 -30.50 -27.34 1.61
C ASN A 19 -31.98 -27.01 1.82
N LYS A 20 -32.60 -27.56 2.86
CA LYS A 20 -33.99 -27.23 3.22
C LYS A 20 -34.16 -25.75 3.58
N TRP A 21 -33.22 -25.12 4.28
CA TRP A 21 -33.28 -23.69 4.60
C TRP A 21 -33.17 -22.82 3.35
N MET A 22 -32.31 -23.20 2.41
CA MET A 22 -32.13 -22.53 1.13
C MET A 22 -33.37 -22.68 0.23
N GLU A 23 -33.90 -23.90 0.06
CA GLU A 23 -35.10 -24.17 -0.73
C GLU A 23 -36.32 -23.39 -0.23
N LYS A 24 -36.42 -23.20 1.09
CA LYS A 24 -37.50 -22.46 1.72
C LYS A 24 -37.22 -20.98 1.92
N ASP A 25 -36.07 -20.50 1.42
CA ASP A 25 -35.70 -19.09 1.44
C ASP A 25 -35.64 -18.47 2.84
N TYR A 26 -35.30 -19.26 3.86
CA TYR A 26 -35.37 -18.83 5.26
C TYR A 26 -34.39 -17.71 5.63
N PHE A 27 -33.40 -17.45 4.80
CA PHE A 27 -32.38 -16.43 5.04
C PHE A 27 -32.63 -15.12 4.29
N HIS A 28 -33.59 -15.11 3.36
CA HIS A 28 -33.88 -13.91 2.59
C HIS A 28 -34.50 -12.83 3.48
N ALA A 29 -33.89 -11.64 3.48
CA ALA A 29 -34.36 -10.53 4.28
C ALA A 29 -35.47 -9.78 3.53
N VAL A 30 -36.66 -9.76 4.13
CA VAL A 30 -37.81 -8.97 3.67
C VAL A 30 -37.93 -7.74 4.56
N ILE A 31 -38.15 -6.57 3.95
CA ILE A 31 -38.35 -5.32 4.68
C ILE A 31 -39.65 -5.42 5.48
N ASP A 32 -39.56 -5.24 6.79
CA ASP A 32 -40.70 -5.17 7.70
C ASP A 32 -40.62 -3.89 8.53
N HIS A 33 -41.50 -2.93 8.23
CA HIS A 33 -41.52 -1.63 8.91
C HIS A 33 -41.98 -1.70 10.37
N ASN A 34 -42.52 -2.84 10.83
CA ASN A 34 -42.95 -3.04 12.21
C ASN A 34 -41.86 -3.64 13.10
N ARG A 35 -40.71 -4.01 12.53
CA ARG A 35 -39.60 -4.65 13.25
C ARG A 35 -38.36 -3.79 13.17
N GLU A 36 -37.61 -3.74 14.27
CA GLU A 36 -36.33 -3.03 14.29
C GLU A 36 -35.32 -3.76 13.39
N PRO A 37 -34.65 -3.06 12.45
CA PRO A 37 -33.65 -3.69 11.58
C PRO A 37 -32.36 -4.01 12.36
N PHE A 38 -31.74 -5.14 12.02
CA PHE A 38 -30.40 -5.47 12.49
C PHE A 38 -29.56 -5.98 11.32
N THR A 39 -28.55 -5.21 10.92
CA THR A 39 -27.82 -5.47 9.68
C THR A 39 -26.34 -5.71 9.93
N ILE A 40 -25.78 -6.73 9.28
CA ILE A 40 -24.34 -6.94 9.19
C ILE A 40 -23.98 -7.02 7.71
N VAL A 41 -22.93 -6.31 7.31
CA VAL A 41 -22.28 -6.49 6.01
C VAL A 41 -21.08 -7.39 6.24
N ILE A 42 -20.99 -8.51 5.52
CA ILE A 42 -19.83 -9.38 5.62
C ILE A 42 -18.58 -8.58 5.19
N PRO A 43 -17.43 -8.70 5.87
CA PRO A 43 -16.16 -8.28 5.29
C PRO A 43 -15.91 -9.18 4.07
N PRO A 44 -16.00 -8.66 2.85
CA PRO A 44 -16.06 -9.50 1.66
C PRO A 44 -14.72 -10.24 1.49
N PRO A 45 -14.69 -11.59 1.53
CA PRO A 45 -13.46 -12.33 1.32
C PRO A 45 -12.90 -12.10 -0.08
N ASN A 46 -11.58 -11.94 -0.16
CA ASN A 46 -10.85 -11.80 -1.42
C ASN A 46 -10.94 -13.09 -2.25
N ILE A 47 -11.16 -12.96 -3.57
CA ILE A 47 -11.22 -14.11 -4.49
C ILE A 47 -9.85 -14.75 -4.79
N THR A 48 -8.90 -14.75 -3.85
CA THR A 48 -7.51 -15.18 -4.06
C THR A 48 -7.26 -16.68 -3.80
N GLY A 49 -8.29 -17.46 -3.47
CA GLY A 49 -8.14 -18.88 -3.18
C GLY A 49 -9.32 -19.50 -2.45
N GLN A 50 -9.07 -20.04 -1.26
CA GLN A 50 -10.05 -20.71 -0.41
C GLN A 50 -10.04 -20.12 1.00
N LEU A 51 -11.17 -20.23 1.69
CA LEU A 51 -11.28 -19.78 3.07
C LEU A 51 -10.40 -20.60 4.00
N HIS A 52 -9.71 -19.91 4.91
CA HIS A 52 -8.98 -20.46 6.05
C HIS A 52 -9.71 -20.24 7.38
N MET A 53 -9.14 -20.71 8.49
CA MET A 53 -9.80 -20.73 9.80
C MET A 53 -10.10 -19.35 10.40
N GLY A 54 -9.32 -18.32 10.07
CA GLY A 54 -9.69 -16.93 10.37
C GLY A 54 -11.05 -16.52 9.80
N HIS A 55 -11.38 -16.90 8.56
CA HIS A 55 -12.69 -16.60 7.97
C HIS A 55 -13.81 -17.38 8.66
N ALA A 56 -13.56 -18.63 9.05
CA ALA A 56 -14.54 -19.43 9.77
C ALA A 56 -14.87 -18.81 11.13
N LEU A 57 -13.86 -18.33 11.87
CA LEU A 57 -14.05 -17.61 13.13
C LEU A 57 -14.88 -16.33 12.93
N ASP A 58 -14.49 -15.48 11.98
CA ASP A 58 -15.16 -14.22 11.69
C ASP A 58 -16.65 -14.42 11.31
N ASN A 59 -16.93 -15.33 10.38
CA ASN A 59 -18.29 -15.60 9.93
C ASN A 59 -19.14 -16.28 11.00
N THR A 60 -18.55 -17.17 11.81
CA THR A 60 -19.28 -17.80 12.93
C THR A 60 -19.76 -16.76 13.93
N MET A 61 -18.93 -15.77 14.26
CA MET A 61 -19.30 -14.68 15.18
C MET A 61 -20.45 -13.83 14.62
N GLN A 62 -20.40 -13.49 13.33
CA GLN A 62 -21.47 -12.75 12.67
C GLN A 62 -22.77 -13.56 12.59
N ASP A 63 -22.71 -14.85 12.23
CA ASP A 63 -23.89 -15.72 12.13
C ASP A 63 -24.59 -15.91 13.49
N ILE A 64 -23.82 -16.05 14.57
CA ILE A 64 -24.37 -16.11 15.94
C ILE A 64 -25.20 -14.86 16.24
N LEU A 65 -24.66 -13.67 15.95
CA LEU A 65 -25.37 -12.40 16.18
C LEU A 65 -26.63 -12.29 15.33
N ILE A 66 -26.55 -12.63 14.05
CA ILE A 66 -27.68 -12.59 13.12
C ILE A 66 -28.77 -13.56 13.57
N ARG A 67 -28.44 -14.81 13.89
CA ARG A 67 -29.43 -15.80 14.35
C ARG A 67 -30.07 -15.37 15.66
N MET A 68 -29.27 -14.93 16.63
CA MET A 68 -29.76 -14.43 17.91
C MET A 68 -30.74 -13.26 17.71
N LYS A 69 -30.37 -12.26 16.90
CA LYS A 69 -31.22 -11.09 16.64
C LYS A 69 -32.49 -11.45 15.88
N ARG A 70 -32.39 -12.36 14.92
CA ARG A 70 -33.57 -12.90 14.19
C ARG A 70 -34.55 -13.56 15.15
N MET A 71 -34.05 -14.37 16.08
CA MET A 71 -34.84 -15.03 17.13
C MET A 71 -35.41 -14.05 18.17
N GLN A 72 -34.75 -12.92 18.41
CA GLN A 72 -35.24 -11.83 19.27
C GLN A 72 -36.32 -10.95 18.59
N GLY A 73 -36.71 -11.26 17.35
CA GLY A 73 -37.75 -10.50 16.66
C GLY A 73 -37.25 -9.31 15.84
N TYR A 74 -35.94 -9.18 15.60
CA TYR A 74 -35.40 -8.13 14.71
C TYR A 74 -35.58 -8.49 13.23
N CYS A 75 -35.73 -7.49 12.37
CA CYS A 75 -35.65 -7.64 10.91
C CYS A 75 -34.17 -7.73 10.49
N THR A 76 -33.63 -8.94 10.43
CA THR A 76 -32.19 -9.14 10.20
C THR A 76 -31.81 -9.16 8.71
N LEU A 77 -30.73 -8.48 8.34
CA LEU A 77 -30.04 -8.65 7.05
C LEU A 77 -28.57 -8.97 7.30
N TRP A 78 -28.10 -10.10 6.80
CA TRP A 78 -26.67 -10.38 6.68
C TRP A 78 -26.32 -10.38 5.20
N LEU A 79 -25.68 -9.31 4.75
CA LEU A 79 -25.40 -9.06 3.33
C LEU A 79 -24.10 -9.76 2.92
N PRO A 80 -24.15 -10.80 2.05
CA PRO A 80 -22.96 -11.48 1.59
C PRO A 80 -22.33 -10.74 0.40
N GLY A 81 -21.03 -10.95 0.21
CA GLY A 81 -20.33 -10.52 -0.99
C GLY A 81 -18.88 -11.00 -1.02
N THR A 82 -18.22 -10.79 -2.16
CA THR A 82 -16.81 -11.14 -2.38
C THR A 82 -16.05 -9.94 -2.95
N ASP A 83 -14.75 -9.85 -2.63
CA ASP A 83 -13.89 -8.78 -3.10
C ASP A 83 -12.99 -9.26 -4.24
N HIS A 84 -12.98 -8.50 -5.33
CA HIS A 84 -12.06 -8.68 -6.46
C HIS A 84 -10.59 -8.60 -6.04
N ALA A 85 -10.26 -7.90 -4.95
CA ALA A 85 -8.91 -7.75 -4.40
C ALA A 85 -7.83 -7.34 -5.41
N SER A 86 -8.24 -6.70 -6.51
CA SER A 86 -7.45 -6.23 -7.66
C SER A 86 -6.08 -6.90 -7.79
N ILE A 87 -5.04 -6.29 -7.20
CA ILE A 87 -3.65 -6.68 -7.38
C ILE A 87 -3.31 -8.04 -6.74
N ALA A 88 -3.97 -8.40 -5.63
CA ALA A 88 -3.78 -9.71 -5.01
C ALA A 88 -4.34 -10.83 -5.91
N THR A 89 -5.47 -10.59 -6.57
CA THR A 89 -6.04 -11.50 -7.57
C THR A 89 -5.18 -11.56 -8.82
N GLU A 90 -4.71 -10.40 -9.31
CA GLU A 90 -3.78 -10.33 -10.43
C GLU A 90 -2.51 -11.15 -10.16
N ALA A 91 -1.88 -11.01 -8.99
CA ALA A 91 -0.68 -11.75 -8.64
C ALA A 91 -0.92 -13.27 -8.69
N LYS A 92 -2.07 -13.75 -8.18
CA LYS A 92 -2.43 -15.17 -8.22
C LYS A 92 -2.72 -15.69 -9.62
N ILE A 93 -3.37 -14.87 -10.46
CA ILE A 93 -3.58 -15.19 -11.87
C ILE A 93 -2.25 -15.28 -12.60
N VAL A 94 -1.34 -14.32 -12.39
CA VAL A 94 0.00 -14.29 -13.00
C VAL A 94 0.85 -15.48 -12.56
N GLU A 95 0.83 -15.84 -11.27
CA GLU A 95 1.51 -17.02 -10.73
C GLU A 95 1.01 -18.30 -11.42
N LYS A 96 -0.31 -18.45 -11.59
CA LYS A 96 -0.90 -19.59 -12.30
C LYS A 96 -0.57 -19.57 -13.80
N MET A 97 -0.62 -18.42 -14.44
CA MET A 97 -0.25 -18.27 -15.85
C MET A 97 1.22 -18.65 -16.10
N ALA A 98 2.12 -18.28 -15.19
CA ALA A 98 3.52 -18.67 -15.27
C ALA A 98 3.73 -20.19 -15.21
N GLN A 99 2.93 -20.91 -14.40
CA GLN A 99 2.92 -22.38 -14.37
C GLN A 99 2.42 -23.00 -15.69
N GLU A 100 1.60 -22.26 -16.44
CA GLU A 100 1.12 -22.63 -17.78
C GLU A 100 2.08 -22.18 -18.90
N GLY A 101 3.17 -21.47 -18.56
CA GLY A 101 4.12 -20.91 -19.52
C GLY A 101 3.60 -19.69 -20.30
N ILE A 102 2.57 -19.00 -19.78
CA ILE A 102 1.93 -17.85 -20.41
C ILE A 102 2.27 -16.58 -19.63
N THR A 103 2.56 -15.48 -20.33
CA THR A 103 2.78 -14.16 -19.74
C THR A 103 1.60 -13.22 -19.96
N LYS A 104 1.53 -12.12 -19.22
CA LYS A 104 0.52 -11.07 -19.45
C LYS A 104 0.63 -10.45 -20.85
N ALA A 105 1.84 -10.37 -21.40
CA ALA A 105 2.08 -9.82 -22.73
C ALA A 105 1.42 -10.67 -23.82
N ASP A 106 1.41 -11.99 -23.64
CA ASP A 106 0.82 -12.93 -24.61
C ASP A 106 -0.70 -12.79 -24.73
N LEU A 107 -1.39 -12.44 -23.62
CA LEU A 107 -2.85 -12.31 -23.59
C LEU A 107 -3.35 -10.90 -23.91
N GLY A 108 -2.51 -9.88 -23.70
CA GLY A 108 -2.94 -8.48 -23.70
C GLY A 108 -4.00 -8.18 -22.63
N ARG A 109 -4.51 -6.95 -22.61
CA ARG A 109 -5.47 -6.47 -21.60
C ARG A 109 -6.79 -7.24 -21.62
N GLU A 110 -7.42 -7.37 -22.79
CA GLU A 110 -8.74 -8.00 -22.91
C GLU A 110 -8.69 -9.50 -22.56
N GLY A 111 -7.63 -10.21 -23.01
CA GLY A 111 -7.42 -11.61 -22.66
C GLY A 111 -7.19 -11.80 -21.16
N PHE A 112 -6.41 -10.91 -20.54
CA PHE A 112 -6.18 -10.94 -19.10
C PHE A 112 -7.47 -10.67 -18.31
N LEU A 113 -8.27 -9.68 -18.71
CA LEU A 113 -9.55 -9.37 -18.06
C LEU A 113 -10.53 -10.54 -18.15
N LYS A 114 -10.64 -11.19 -19.31
CA LYS A 114 -11.48 -12.40 -19.45
C LYS A 114 -11.05 -13.47 -18.45
N ARG A 115 -9.74 -13.70 -18.31
CA ARG A 115 -9.20 -14.68 -17.38
C ARG A 115 -9.43 -14.30 -15.91
N ALA A 116 -9.42 -13.01 -15.58
CA ALA A 116 -9.77 -12.53 -14.25
C ALA A 116 -11.24 -12.79 -13.89
N TRP A 117 -12.15 -12.66 -14.86
CA TRP A 117 -13.56 -13.05 -14.68
C TRP A 117 -13.74 -14.56 -14.54
N GLU A 118 -13.03 -15.37 -15.32
CA GLU A 118 -13.01 -16.84 -15.16
C GLU A 118 -12.49 -17.25 -13.77
N TRP A 119 -11.47 -16.56 -13.27
CA TRP A 119 -10.95 -16.75 -11.92
C TRP A 119 -12.01 -16.41 -10.86
N LYS A 120 -12.71 -15.27 -10.99
CA LYS A 120 -13.82 -14.90 -10.11
C LYS A 120 -14.88 -16.00 -10.06
N GLU A 121 -15.30 -16.54 -11.20
CA GLU A 121 -16.33 -17.59 -11.23
C GLU A 121 -15.88 -18.85 -10.50
N GLN A 122 -14.62 -19.26 -10.69
CA GLN A 122 -14.07 -20.45 -10.04
C GLN A 122 -13.90 -20.29 -8.52
N TYR A 123 -13.24 -19.21 -8.09
CA TYR A 123 -12.83 -19.03 -6.69
C TYR A 123 -13.89 -18.31 -5.85
N GLY A 124 -14.61 -17.35 -6.43
CA GLY A 124 -15.78 -16.74 -5.80
C GLY A 124 -16.86 -17.78 -5.50
N GLY A 125 -17.17 -18.65 -6.47
CA GLY A 125 -18.11 -19.75 -6.27
C GLY A 125 -17.66 -20.71 -5.14
N ARG A 126 -16.36 -21.05 -5.09
CA ARG A 126 -15.81 -21.89 -4.01
C ARG A 126 -15.99 -21.25 -2.63
N ILE A 127 -15.68 -19.96 -2.50
CA ILE A 127 -15.80 -19.23 -1.23
C ILE A 127 -17.26 -19.24 -0.74
N VAL A 128 -18.21 -18.96 -1.63
CA VAL A 128 -19.64 -18.98 -1.32
C VAL A 128 -20.07 -20.37 -0.84
N GLU A 129 -19.66 -21.42 -1.54
CA GLU A 129 -19.99 -22.80 -1.13
C GLU A 129 -19.35 -23.20 0.20
N GLN A 130 -18.14 -22.71 0.51
CA GLN A 130 -17.54 -22.91 1.84
C GLN A 130 -18.34 -22.23 2.95
N LEU A 131 -18.79 -20.98 2.75
CA LEU A 131 -19.63 -20.28 3.73
C LEU A 131 -20.99 -20.96 3.92
N LYS A 132 -21.60 -21.45 2.83
CA LYS A 132 -22.83 -22.26 2.89
C LYS A 132 -22.59 -23.57 3.64
N LYS A 133 -21.46 -24.25 3.41
CA LYS A 133 -21.09 -25.49 4.10
C LYS A 133 -20.87 -25.28 5.60
N LEU A 134 -20.37 -24.12 6.00
CA LEU A 134 -20.28 -23.69 7.41
C LEU A 134 -21.64 -23.39 8.04
N GLY A 135 -22.71 -23.30 7.23
CA GLY A 135 -24.07 -23.04 7.71
C GLY A 135 -24.43 -21.56 7.81
N SER A 136 -23.68 -20.66 7.15
CA SER A 136 -23.89 -19.21 7.24
C SER A 136 -25.29 -18.78 6.78
N SER A 137 -26.06 -18.08 7.61
CA SER A 137 -27.44 -17.67 7.31
C SER A 137 -27.57 -16.34 6.54
N CYS A 138 -26.69 -16.12 5.56
CA CYS A 138 -26.65 -14.92 4.72
C CYS A 138 -27.82 -14.83 3.73
N ASP A 139 -28.17 -13.61 3.33
CA ASP A 139 -29.11 -13.37 2.22
C ASP A 139 -28.40 -13.54 0.87
N TRP A 140 -28.23 -14.79 0.45
CA TRP A 140 -27.53 -15.14 -0.79
C TRP A 140 -28.16 -14.56 -2.07
N LYS A 141 -29.43 -14.17 -2.04
CA LYS A 141 -30.08 -13.49 -3.17
C LYS A 141 -29.57 -12.06 -3.37
N ARG A 142 -28.98 -11.46 -2.33
CA ARG A 142 -28.40 -10.12 -2.34
C ARG A 142 -26.88 -10.14 -2.43
N GLU A 143 -26.29 -11.27 -2.80
CA GLU A 143 -24.84 -11.37 -2.98
C GLU A 143 -24.31 -10.25 -3.88
N ARG A 144 -23.17 -9.69 -3.48
CA ARG A 144 -22.47 -8.63 -4.22
C ARG A 144 -21.04 -9.03 -4.54
N PHE A 145 -20.53 -8.47 -5.62
CA PHE A 145 -19.14 -8.56 -5.99
C PHE A 145 -18.63 -7.15 -6.22
N THR A 146 -17.46 -6.78 -5.71
CA THR A 146 -17.00 -5.39 -5.74
C THR A 146 -16.88 -4.78 -7.15
N MET A 147 -16.72 -5.59 -8.20
CA MET A 147 -16.75 -5.15 -9.60
C MET A 147 -18.07 -5.47 -10.32
N ASP A 148 -19.14 -5.82 -9.59
CA ASP A 148 -20.47 -5.89 -10.19
C ASP A 148 -20.96 -4.50 -10.63
N GLU A 149 -21.99 -4.47 -11.48
CA GLU A 149 -22.50 -3.22 -12.08
C GLU A 149 -22.94 -2.21 -11.00
N GLY A 150 -23.58 -2.69 -9.93
CA GLY A 150 -24.12 -1.84 -8.88
C GLY A 150 -23.03 -1.19 -8.04
N LEU A 151 -22.05 -1.97 -7.58
CA LEU A 151 -20.93 -1.46 -6.79
C LEU A 151 -19.95 -0.64 -7.64
N SER A 152 -19.73 -1.01 -8.90
CA SER A 152 -18.92 -0.20 -9.83
C SER A 152 -19.53 1.19 -10.04
N ARG A 153 -20.86 1.27 -10.19
CA ARG A 153 -21.57 2.56 -10.28
C ARG A 153 -21.49 3.36 -8.98
N ALA A 154 -21.56 2.69 -7.83
CA ALA A 154 -21.42 3.35 -6.53
C ALA A 154 -20.02 3.98 -6.36
N VAL A 155 -18.95 3.27 -6.77
CA VAL A 155 -17.58 3.80 -6.76
C VAL A 155 -17.47 5.03 -7.68
N LEU A 156 -18.03 4.96 -8.89
CA LEU A 156 -18.02 6.09 -9.83
C LEU A 156 -18.75 7.31 -9.26
N GLU A 157 -19.93 7.12 -8.67
CA GLU A 157 -20.69 8.20 -8.03
C GLU A 157 -19.89 8.84 -6.89
N VAL A 158 -19.27 8.05 -6.01
CA VAL A 158 -18.45 8.56 -4.91
C VAL A 158 -17.24 9.31 -5.45
N PHE A 159 -16.56 8.77 -6.46
CA PHE A 159 -15.42 9.43 -7.09
C PHE A 159 -15.81 10.80 -7.65
N VAL A 160 -16.86 10.86 -8.49
CA VAL A 160 -17.34 12.11 -9.10
C VAL A 160 -17.74 13.11 -8.02
N ARG A 161 -18.50 12.68 -7.01
CA ARG A 161 -18.96 13.57 -5.93
C ARG A 161 -17.82 14.12 -5.07
N LEU A 162 -16.80 13.32 -4.78
CA LEU A 162 -15.63 13.79 -4.03
C LEU A 162 -14.74 14.70 -4.90
N TYR A 163 -14.66 14.42 -6.20
CA TYR A 163 -13.97 15.29 -7.16
C TYR A 163 -14.65 16.66 -7.30
N GLU A 164 -15.98 16.70 -7.46
CA GLU A 164 -16.76 17.95 -7.51
C GLU A 164 -16.64 18.78 -6.23
N LYS A 165 -16.44 18.11 -5.08
CA LYS A 165 -16.17 18.77 -3.79
C LYS A 165 -14.72 19.24 -3.62
N GLY A 166 -13.84 19.01 -4.60
CA GLY A 166 -12.41 19.34 -4.52
C GLY A 166 -11.63 18.50 -3.50
N LEU A 167 -12.19 17.36 -3.09
CA LEU A 167 -11.57 16.40 -2.16
C LEU A 167 -10.73 15.37 -2.92
N ILE A 168 -11.09 15.03 -4.16
CA ILE A 168 -10.21 14.29 -5.06
C ILE A 168 -9.47 15.29 -5.95
N TYR A 169 -8.15 15.13 -6.06
CA TYR A 169 -7.32 15.96 -6.93
C TYR A 169 -6.21 15.13 -7.55
N ARG A 170 -5.61 15.66 -8.61
CA ARG A 170 -4.43 15.08 -9.25
C ARG A 170 -3.23 15.91 -8.87
N GLY A 171 -2.16 15.26 -8.42
CA GLY A 171 -0.93 15.94 -8.02
C GLY A 171 0.28 15.10 -8.37
N GLU A 172 1.43 15.75 -8.42
CA GLU A 172 2.72 15.09 -8.42
C GLU A 172 3.16 14.91 -6.97
N ARG A 173 3.25 13.67 -6.52
CA ARG A 173 3.84 13.33 -5.22
C ARG A 173 4.80 12.17 -5.38
N ILE A 174 5.65 12.03 -4.39
CA ILE A 174 6.41 10.80 -4.24
C ILE A 174 5.48 9.67 -3.78
N ILE A 175 5.60 8.52 -4.42
CA ILE A 175 4.81 7.34 -4.16
C ILE A 175 5.73 6.14 -3.92
N ASN A 176 5.25 5.15 -3.19
CA ASN A 176 5.91 3.85 -3.15
C ASN A 176 5.60 3.13 -4.47
N TRP A 177 6.63 2.84 -5.26
CA TRP A 177 6.51 2.13 -6.53
C TRP A 177 7.10 0.73 -6.40
N CYS A 178 6.39 -0.29 -6.87
CA CYS A 178 6.95 -1.64 -6.99
C CYS A 178 7.47 -1.87 -8.41
N PRO A 179 8.80 -1.98 -8.64
CA PRO A 179 9.35 -2.14 -9.99
C PRO A 179 8.95 -3.46 -10.67
N ALA A 180 8.72 -4.51 -9.86
CA ALA A 180 8.29 -5.82 -10.37
C ALA A 180 6.82 -5.81 -10.80
N CYS A 181 5.93 -5.22 -9.98
CA CYS A 181 4.50 -5.13 -10.28
C CYS A 181 4.14 -3.98 -11.24
N ARG A 182 5.04 -3.00 -11.40
CA ARG A 182 4.84 -1.75 -12.15
C ARG A 182 3.56 -1.00 -11.75
N THR A 183 3.40 -0.81 -10.45
CA THR A 183 2.24 -0.12 -9.88
C THR A 183 2.63 0.59 -8.58
N SER A 184 1.85 1.62 -8.25
CA SER A 184 1.91 2.30 -6.96
C SER A 184 1.42 1.38 -5.84
N ILE A 185 1.95 1.60 -4.65
CA ILE A 185 1.67 0.89 -3.41
C ILE A 185 1.33 1.94 -2.35
N SER A 186 0.26 1.74 -1.59
CA SER A 186 -0.04 2.62 -0.45
C SER A 186 0.90 2.33 0.72
N ASP A 187 1.07 3.28 1.65
CA ASP A 187 1.92 3.07 2.84
C ASP A 187 1.47 1.86 3.67
N ALA A 188 0.16 1.57 3.68
CA ALA A 188 -0.41 0.41 4.37
C ALA A 188 -0.07 -0.94 3.71
N GLU A 189 0.47 -0.91 2.49
CA GLU A 189 0.84 -2.09 1.69
C GLU A 189 2.37 -2.29 1.60
N VAL A 190 3.14 -1.58 2.43
CA VAL A 190 4.60 -1.73 2.54
C VAL A 190 4.95 -2.53 3.79
N ASN A 191 5.67 -3.64 3.60
CA ASN A 191 6.26 -4.41 4.69
C ASN A 191 7.69 -3.91 4.93
N TYR A 192 8.01 -3.53 6.17
CA TYR A 192 9.35 -3.12 6.53
C TYR A 192 10.12 -4.26 7.18
N GLU A 193 11.33 -4.49 6.70
CA GLU A 193 12.27 -5.45 7.27
C GLU A 193 13.61 -4.77 7.54
N GLU A 194 14.22 -5.08 8.67
CA GLU A 194 15.58 -4.65 8.97
C GLU A 194 16.56 -5.41 8.06
N LYS A 195 17.38 -4.68 7.30
CA LYS A 195 18.40 -5.25 6.43
C LYS A 195 19.76 -4.67 6.73
N GLU A 196 20.77 -5.54 6.68
CA GLU A 196 22.17 -5.12 6.73
C GLU A 196 22.50 -4.33 5.46
N GLY A 197 23.04 -3.14 5.65
CA GLY A 197 23.47 -2.26 4.59
C GLY A 197 24.77 -1.55 4.94
N HIS A 198 25.07 -0.52 4.16
CA HIS A 198 26.22 0.33 4.43
C HIS A 198 25.79 1.79 4.43
N PHE A 199 26.59 2.60 5.11
CA PHE A 199 26.53 4.03 5.10
C PHE A 199 27.81 4.54 4.46
N TRP A 200 27.68 5.05 3.24
CA TRP A 200 28.78 5.50 2.41
C TRP A 200 29.02 6.99 2.65
N HIS A 201 30.24 7.32 3.06
CA HIS A 201 30.69 8.69 3.26
C HIS A 201 31.42 9.19 2.00
N ILE A 202 30.89 10.22 1.36
CA ILE A 202 31.28 10.68 0.02
C ILE A 202 31.63 12.18 0.07
N LYS A 203 32.74 12.57 -0.55
CA LYS A 203 33.16 13.96 -0.67
C LYS A 203 32.49 14.64 -1.86
N TYR A 204 31.89 15.79 -1.61
CA TYR A 204 31.35 16.69 -2.62
C TYR A 204 32.25 17.95 -2.64
N PRO A 205 33.07 18.14 -3.68
CA PRO A 205 33.96 19.30 -3.78
C PRO A 205 33.18 20.61 -3.81
N VAL A 206 33.60 21.61 -3.04
CA VAL A 206 32.97 22.95 -3.04
C VAL A 206 33.52 23.76 -4.23
N VAL A 207 32.63 24.26 -5.08
CA VAL A 207 33.00 24.99 -6.29
C VAL A 207 33.78 26.25 -5.94
N GLY A 208 34.95 26.42 -6.57
CA GLY A 208 35.81 27.59 -6.35
C GLY A 208 36.66 27.53 -5.09
N SER A 209 36.81 26.36 -4.46
CA SER A 209 37.70 26.15 -3.30
C SER A 209 38.30 24.75 -3.29
N ASP A 210 39.33 24.53 -2.47
CA ASP A 210 39.89 23.20 -2.19
C ASP A 210 39.13 22.46 -1.06
N GLU A 211 38.08 23.08 -0.52
CA GLU A 211 37.21 22.47 0.50
C GLU A 211 36.26 21.43 -0.13
N TYR A 212 35.81 20.47 0.68
CA TYR A 212 34.75 19.53 0.33
C TYR A 212 33.78 19.41 1.49
N ILE A 213 32.54 19.04 1.18
CA ILE A 213 31.54 18.64 2.18
C ILE A 213 31.37 17.12 2.14
N GLU A 214 31.31 16.50 3.32
CA GLU A 214 31.16 15.05 3.43
C GLU A 214 29.68 14.70 3.62
N VAL A 215 29.12 13.99 2.65
CA VAL A 215 27.75 13.49 2.67
C VAL A 215 27.75 12.03 3.05
N ALA A 216 26.82 11.61 3.91
CA ALA A 216 26.62 10.21 4.22
C ALA A 216 25.27 9.71 3.71
N THR A 217 25.25 8.58 3.01
CA THR A 217 24.05 8.02 2.36
C THR A 217 24.02 6.50 2.43
N THR A 218 22.83 5.90 2.47
CA THR A 218 22.59 4.46 2.28
C THR A 218 22.29 4.09 0.83
N ARG A 219 22.17 5.07 -0.06
CA ARG A 219 21.75 4.89 -1.46
C ARG A 219 22.63 5.71 -2.40
N PRO A 220 23.90 5.34 -2.63
CA PRO A 220 24.80 6.14 -3.46
C PRO A 220 24.33 6.18 -4.92
N GLU A 221 23.62 5.19 -5.44
CA GLU A 221 23.06 5.23 -6.79
C GLU A 221 22.06 6.37 -7.03
N THR A 222 21.38 6.84 -5.97
CA THR A 222 20.43 7.97 -6.08
C THR A 222 21.14 9.31 -6.19
N MET A 223 22.43 9.40 -5.84
CA MET A 223 23.19 10.64 -5.87
C MET A 223 23.24 11.26 -7.28
N LEU A 224 23.10 10.44 -8.32
CA LEU A 224 23.07 10.88 -9.71
C LEU A 224 21.94 11.93 -9.95
N GLY A 225 20.88 11.86 -9.15
CA GLY A 225 19.74 12.77 -9.19
C GLY A 225 19.78 13.91 -8.18
N ASP A 226 20.89 14.11 -7.46
CA ASP A 226 20.95 15.14 -6.41
C ASP A 226 20.77 16.54 -6.99
N THR A 227 19.96 17.35 -6.32
CA THR A 227 19.72 18.74 -6.70
C THR A 227 20.08 19.75 -5.63
N ALA A 228 20.42 19.29 -4.41
CA ALA A 228 21.08 20.09 -3.39
C ALA A 228 21.82 19.22 -2.37
N VAL A 229 22.60 19.87 -1.53
CA VAL A 229 23.10 19.32 -0.26
C VAL A 229 22.51 20.15 0.88
N ALA A 230 21.88 19.52 1.86
CA ALA A 230 21.28 20.22 3.00
C ALA A 230 22.15 20.09 4.25
N VAL A 231 22.26 21.19 5.00
CA VAL A 231 22.86 21.25 6.33
C VAL A 231 21.88 21.91 7.30
N HIS A 232 22.00 21.63 8.60
CA HIS A 232 21.19 22.33 9.58
C HIS A 232 21.64 23.79 9.68
N PRO A 233 20.72 24.78 9.73
CA PRO A 233 21.07 26.20 9.83
C PRO A 233 21.92 26.58 11.06
N ASP A 234 21.93 25.76 12.10
CA ASP A 234 22.61 26.00 13.38
C ASP A 234 23.88 25.15 13.53
N ASP A 235 24.29 24.45 12.46
CA ASP A 235 25.52 23.68 12.47
C ASP A 235 26.73 24.57 12.16
N GLU A 236 27.45 24.99 13.20
CA GLU A 236 28.62 25.85 13.10
C GLU A 236 29.72 25.28 12.16
N ARG A 237 29.75 23.95 11.95
CA ARG A 237 30.73 23.30 11.06
C ARG A 237 30.53 23.66 9.59
N TYR A 238 29.29 23.96 9.19
CA TYR A 238 28.90 24.14 7.78
C TYR A 238 28.24 25.48 7.48
N LYS A 239 28.02 26.35 8.48
CA LYS A 239 27.42 27.68 8.30
C LYS A 239 28.08 28.52 7.21
N HIS A 240 29.41 28.46 7.08
CA HIS A 240 30.17 29.21 6.08
C HIS A 240 30.02 28.66 4.64
N LEU A 241 29.39 27.49 4.48
CA LEU A 241 29.14 26.85 3.19
C LEU A 241 27.72 27.08 2.67
N ILE A 242 26.78 27.52 3.52
CA ILE A 242 25.38 27.77 3.12
C ILE A 242 25.34 28.81 1.99
N GLY A 243 24.63 28.50 0.90
CA GLY A 243 24.52 29.34 -0.29
C GLY A 243 25.67 29.18 -1.28
N LYS A 244 26.76 28.49 -0.93
CA LYS A 244 27.77 28.04 -1.90
C LYS A 244 27.22 26.87 -2.71
N LYS A 245 27.99 26.47 -3.74
CA LYS A 245 27.69 25.31 -4.58
C LYS A 245 28.74 24.24 -4.40
N VAL A 246 28.34 22.99 -4.60
CA VAL A 246 29.23 21.84 -4.72
C VAL A 246 29.12 21.24 -6.10
N LEU A 247 30.21 20.62 -6.55
CA LEU A 247 30.20 19.81 -7.76
C LEU A 247 29.69 18.41 -7.37
N LEU A 248 28.54 18.02 -7.90
CA LEU A 248 28.01 16.67 -7.76
C LEU A 248 28.99 15.67 -8.40
N PRO A 249 29.62 14.76 -7.62
CA PRO A 249 30.54 13.79 -8.17
C PRO A 249 29.89 12.94 -9.27
N LEU A 250 30.68 12.52 -10.26
CA LEU A 250 30.28 11.68 -11.40
C LEU A 250 29.38 12.37 -12.43
N MET A 251 28.55 13.33 -12.01
CA MET A 251 27.61 14.05 -12.90
C MET A 251 28.15 15.40 -13.39
N ASN A 252 29.19 15.94 -12.73
CA ASN A 252 29.76 17.27 -13.03
C ASN A 252 28.71 18.39 -13.06
N ARG A 253 27.67 18.27 -12.24
CA ARG A 253 26.59 19.26 -12.08
C ARG A 253 26.86 20.09 -10.84
N GLU A 254 26.74 21.41 -10.92
CA GLU A 254 26.79 22.26 -9.73
C GLU A 254 25.44 22.24 -9.02
N ILE A 255 25.42 21.96 -7.71
CA ILE A 255 24.22 21.97 -6.88
C ILE A 255 24.43 22.85 -5.63
N PRO A 256 23.40 23.57 -5.17
CA PRO A 256 23.51 24.46 -4.00
C PRO A 256 23.64 23.68 -2.69
N ILE A 257 24.31 24.31 -1.72
CA ILE A 257 24.23 23.95 -0.30
C ILE A 257 23.11 24.79 0.34
N ILE A 258 22.08 24.13 0.82
CA ILE A 258 20.90 24.76 1.44
C ILE A 258 20.87 24.53 2.95
N ALA A 259 20.13 25.38 3.66
CA ALA A 259 19.90 25.23 5.09
C ALA A 259 18.46 24.75 5.34
N ASP A 260 18.28 23.60 6.00
CA ASP A 260 16.96 23.08 6.34
C ASP A 260 16.98 22.41 7.73
N THR A 261 15.94 22.65 8.53
CA THR A 261 15.81 22.11 9.89
C THR A 261 15.47 20.62 9.92
N TYR A 262 15.13 20.01 8.77
CA TYR A 262 15.00 18.56 8.64
C TYR A 262 16.33 17.83 8.93
N VAL A 263 17.47 18.48 8.66
CA VAL A 263 18.79 17.87 8.84
C VAL A 263 19.11 17.73 10.33
N GLU A 264 19.32 16.50 10.81
CA GLU A 264 19.81 16.26 12.16
C GLU A 264 21.33 16.44 12.26
N LYS A 265 21.78 17.37 13.10
CA LYS A 265 23.22 17.73 13.27
C LYS A 265 24.10 16.54 13.68
N ASP A 266 23.56 15.67 14.53
CA ASP A 266 24.31 14.57 15.14
C ASP A 266 24.18 13.25 14.36
N PHE A 267 23.34 13.21 13.32
CA PHE A 267 23.18 12.03 12.48
C PHE A 267 24.20 12.02 11.33
N GLY A 268 25.01 10.96 11.26
CA GLY A 268 26.01 10.80 10.21
C GLY A 268 27.06 11.92 10.24
N THR A 269 27.08 12.75 9.19
CA THR A 269 27.96 13.93 9.10
C THR A 269 27.26 15.24 9.46
N GLY A 270 25.93 15.24 9.70
CA GLY A 270 25.13 16.47 9.78
C GLY A 270 24.87 17.10 8.41
N VAL A 271 25.07 16.33 7.33
CA VAL A 271 24.91 16.75 5.93
C VAL A 271 24.12 15.68 5.19
N VAL A 272 23.06 16.09 4.49
CA VAL A 272 22.17 15.19 3.76
C VAL A 272 22.18 15.55 2.27
N LYS A 273 22.39 14.58 1.38
CA LYS A 273 22.11 14.79 -0.05
C LYS A 273 20.61 14.90 -0.26
N ILE A 274 20.17 15.84 -1.09
CA ILE A 274 18.76 16.01 -1.41
C ILE A 274 18.51 15.50 -2.83
N THR A 275 17.81 14.37 -2.91
CA THR A 275 17.37 13.74 -4.17
C THR A 275 15.84 13.67 -4.24
N PRO A 276 15.15 14.78 -4.58
CA PRO A 276 13.68 14.88 -4.45
C PRO A 276 12.88 13.78 -5.15
N ALA A 277 13.43 13.20 -6.23
CA ALA A 277 12.72 12.17 -7.00
C ALA A 277 12.74 10.77 -6.36
N HIS A 278 13.57 10.51 -5.34
CA HIS A 278 13.90 9.16 -4.85
C HIS A 278 13.82 8.97 -3.32
N ASP A 279 13.45 10.02 -2.57
CA ASP A 279 13.21 9.92 -1.13
C ASP A 279 12.09 10.88 -0.69
N PRO A 280 11.13 10.43 0.16
CA PRO A 280 9.97 11.26 0.50
C PRO A 280 10.32 12.52 1.29
N ASN A 281 11.34 12.44 2.15
CA ASN A 281 11.76 13.59 2.92
C ASN A 281 12.54 14.58 2.04
N ASP A 282 13.40 14.06 1.16
CA ASP A 282 14.10 14.89 0.16
C ASP A 282 13.11 15.59 -0.77
N PHE A 283 11.98 14.96 -1.12
CA PHE A 283 10.92 15.58 -1.90
C PHE A 283 10.32 16.79 -1.18
N GLU A 284 9.98 16.65 0.10
CA GLU A 284 9.45 17.75 0.90
C GLU A 284 10.46 18.89 1.11
N VAL A 285 11.75 18.57 1.32
CA VAL A 285 12.82 19.57 1.32
C VAL A 285 12.91 20.26 -0.04
N GLY A 286 12.87 19.48 -1.12
CA GLY A 286 12.88 19.97 -2.50
C GLY A 286 11.75 20.96 -2.78
N LEU A 287 10.53 20.68 -2.31
CA LEU A 287 9.39 21.59 -2.43
C LEU A 287 9.61 22.89 -1.63
N ARG A 288 10.11 22.82 -0.39
CA ARG A 288 10.36 24.02 0.45
C ARG A 288 11.39 24.96 -0.17
N HIS A 289 12.41 24.40 -0.83
CA HIS A 289 13.52 25.15 -1.42
C HIS A 289 13.40 25.34 -2.93
N ASN A 290 12.28 24.92 -3.53
CA ASN A 290 12.02 25.00 -4.97
C ASN A 290 13.15 24.38 -5.82
N LEU A 291 13.59 23.18 -5.41
CA LEU A 291 14.62 22.42 -6.11
C LEU A 291 14.04 21.66 -7.30
N GLU A 292 14.88 21.43 -8.31
CA GLU A 292 14.52 20.59 -9.45
C GLU A 292 14.32 19.12 -9.00
N VAL A 293 13.36 18.44 -9.61
CA VAL A 293 13.04 17.04 -9.35
C VAL A 293 13.59 16.19 -10.50
N ILE A 294 14.77 15.60 -10.31
CA ILE A 294 15.46 14.81 -11.35
C ILE A 294 15.28 13.32 -11.08
N ASN A 295 14.41 12.66 -11.86
CA ASN A 295 14.27 11.22 -11.80
C ASN A 295 15.38 10.51 -12.59
N VAL A 296 16.16 9.63 -11.93
CA VAL A 296 17.24 8.85 -12.53
C VAL A 296 16.89 7.38 -12.76
N MET A 297 15.66 6.95 -12.47
CA MET A 297 15.23 5.55 -12.62
C MET A 297 14.02 5.40 -13.54
N ASN A 298 14.02 4.33 -14.33
CA ASN A 298 12.87 3.83 -15.09
C ASN A 298 11.86 3.13 -14.18
N GLU A 299 10.71 2.74 -14.73
CA GLU A 299 9.66 2.02 -13.97
C GLU A 299 10.10 0.63 -13.49
N ASP A 300 11.07 0.01 -14.15
CA ASP A 300 11.68 -1.26 -13.74
C ASP A 300 12.89 -1.07 -12.81
N ALA A 301 13.14 0.17 -12.37
CA ALA A 301 14.25 0.58 -11.53
C ALA A 301 15.65 0.39 -12.14
N THR A 302 15.74 0.27 -13.48
CA THR A 302 17.00 0.52 -14.20
C THR A 302 17.29 2.02 -14.25
N ILE A 303 18.57 2.39 -14.30
CA ILE A 303 18.98 3.79 -14.43
C ILE A 303 18.63 4.32 -15.83
N ASN A 304 18.05 5.51 -15.89
CA ASN A 304 17.68 6.18 -17.15
C ASN A 304 18.77 7.14 -17.63
N GLU A 305 18.50 7.90 -18.68
CA GLU A 305 19.43 8.85 -19.29
C GLU A 305 19.96 9.93 -18.34
N ASN A 306 19.21 10.30 -17.31
CA ASN A 306 19.64 11.29 -16.31
C ASN A 306 20.76 10.75 -15.40
N GLY A 307 20.97 9.43 -15.36
CA GLY A 307 22.10 8.80 -14.70
C GLY A 307 23.39 8.77 -15.53
N GLY A 308 23.41 9.37 -16.72
CA GLY A 308 24.62 9.48 -17.54
C GLY A 308 25.19 8.11 -17.93
N LYS A 309 26.47 7.86 -17.62
CA LYS A 309 27.16 6.62 -18.00
C LYS A 309 26.60 5.35 -17.35
N TYR A 310 25.76 5.49 -16.32
CA TYR A 310 25.14 4.37 -15.62
C TYR A 310 23.80 3.94 -16.24
N ALA A 311 23.32 4.66 -17.27
CA ALA A 311 22.08 4.34 -17.95
C ALA A 311 22.04 2.89 -18.45
N GLY A 312 20.91 2.21 -18.21
CA GLY A 312 20.69 0.81 -18.56
C GLY A 312 21.12 -0.20 -17.49
N LEU A 313 21.84 0.20 -16.44
CA LEU A 313 22.17 -0.68 -15.31
C LEU A 313 20.97 -0.84 -14.38
N ASP A 314 20.79 -2.04 -13.81
CA ASP A 314 19.92 -2.21 -12.63
C ASP A 314 20.45 -1.37 -11.46
N ARG A 315 19.56 -0.82 -10.62
CA ARG A 315 19.93 0.05 -9.50
C ARG A 315 20.99 -0.53 -8.55
N PHE A 316 21.01 -1.84 -8.32
CA PHE A 316 21.99 -2.46 -7.42
C PHE A 316 23.34 -2.66 -8.10
N GLU A 317 23.36 -2.88 -9.42
CA GLU A 317 24.59 -2.84 -10.22
C GLU A 317 25.12 -1.41 -10.30
N ALA A 318 24.26 -0.43 -10.58
CA ALA A 318 24.61 0.98 -10.59
C ALA A 318 25.19 1.42 -9.25
N ARG A 319 24.61 0.98 -8.12
CA ARG A 319 25.14 1.21 -6.77
C ARG A 319 26.59 0.74 -6.65
N ARG A 320 26.88 -0.50 -7.07
CA ARG A 320 28.24 -1.05 -7.02
C ARG A 320 29.19 -0.24 -7.89
N GLN A 321 28.79 0.10 -9.12
CA GLN A 321 29.65 0.82 -10.04
C GLN A 321 29.90 2.28 -9.63
N VAL A 322 28.88 2.98 -9.12
CA VAL A 322 29.00 4.32 -8.53
C VAL A 322 30.03 4.32 -7.40
N VAL A 323 29.96 3.35 -6.49
CA VAL A 323 30.89 3.27 -5.35
C VAL A 323 32.33 3.01 -5.83
N GLU A 324 32.53 2.12 -6.80
CA GLU A 324 33.87 1.86 -7.36
C GLU A 324 34.44 3.08 -8.09
N ASP A 325 33.61 3.81 -8.84
CA ASP A 325 34.04 5.04 -9.52
C ASP A 325 34.41 6.15 -8.51
N LEU A 326 33.62 6.32 -7.44
CA LEU A 326 33.93 7.26 -6.37
C LEU A 326 35.25 6.91 -5.66
N LYS A 327 35.49 5.61 -5.46
CA LYS A 327 36.75 5.12 -4.88
C LYS A 327 37.93 5.37 -5.81
N ALA A 328 37.78 5.13 -7.11
CA ALA A 328 38.82 5.41 -8.12
C ALA A 328 39.16 6.91 -8.19
N LEU A 329 38.18 7.78 -7.96
CA LEU A 329 38.36 9.24 -7.90
C LEU A 329 38.86 9.73 -6.52
N GLY A 330 39.01 8.86 -5.52
CA GLY A 330 39.42 9.25 -4.17
C GLY A 330 38.37 10.07 -3.40
N LEU A 331 37.11 10.02 -3.84
CA LEU A 331 35.98 10.75 -3.24
C LEU A 331 35.20 9.91 -2.21
N LEU A 332 35.42 8.59 -2.16
CA LEU A 332 34.89 7.74 -1.11
C LEU A 332 35.77 7.80 0.14
N VAL A 333 35.23 8.36 1.23
CA VAL A 333 35.95 8.54 2.51
C VAL A 333 35.98 7.24 3.32
N GLN A 334 34.80 6.70 3.58
CA GLN A 334 34.60 5.56 4.45
C GLN A 334 33.31 4.83 4.09
N VAL A 335 33.29 3.52 4.34
CA VAL A 335 32.08 2.69 4.31
C VAL A 335 31.87 2.14 5.71
N LYS A 336 30.73 2.45 6.34
CA LYS A 336 30.36 1.93 7.67
C LYS A 336 29.21 0.93 7.54
N PRO A 337 29.24 -0.23 8.20
CA PRO A 337 28.06 -1.08 8.31
C PRO A 337 26.91 -0.33 8.96
N HIS A 338 25.70 -0.48 8.42
CA HIS A 338 24.51 0.19 8.95
C HIS A 338 23.26 -0.63 8.65
N ASN A 339 22.53 -1.00 9.70
CA ASN A 339 21.23 -1.63 9.56
C ASN A 339 20.17 -0.55 9.38
N HIS A 340 19.26 -0.77 8.43
CA HIS A 340 18.15 0.13 8.20
C HIS A 340 16.91 -0.66 7.81
N ASN A 341 15.74 -0.07 8.07
CA ASN A 341 14.47 -0.63 7.64
C ASN A 341 14.26 -0.38 6.15
N VAL A 342 14.12 -1.46 5.39
CA VAL A 342 13.86 -1.43 3.95
C VAL A 342 12.42 -1.81 3.71
N GLY A 343 11.69 -0.96 3.00
CA GLY A 343 10.33 -1.27 2.55
C GLY A 343 10.34 -2.27 1.40
N ALA A 344 9.49 -3.27 1.47
CA ALA A 344 9.23 -4.24 0.43
C ALA A 344 7.74 -4.31 0.13
N CYS A 345 7.41 -4.61 -1.13
CA CYS A 345 6.03 -4.86 -1.55
C CYS A 345 5.47 -6.06 -0.79
N TYR A 346 4.34 -5.90 -0.08
CA TYR A 346 3.76 -6.98 0.73
C TYR A 346 3.38 -8.26 -0.03
N ARG A 347 3.38 -8.21 -1.36
CA ARG A 347 2.93 -9.29 -2.25
C ARG A 347 4.06 -10.08 -2.90
N CYS A 348 5.16 -9.42 -3.22
CA CYS A 348 6.24 -10.00 -4.04
C CYS A 348 7.64 -9.75 -3.46
N ASP A 349 7.71 -9.15 -2.27
CA ASP A 349 8.94 -8.92 -1.49
C ASP A 349 10.01 -8.07 -2.18
N THR A 350 9.69 -7.53 -3.36
CA THR A 350 10.56 -6.63 -4.11
C THR A 350 10.67 -5.31 -3.35
N ILE A 351 11.91 -4.84 -3.18
CA ILE A 351 12.20 -3.56 -2.54
C ILE A 351 11.49 -2.45 -3.32
N ILE A 352 10.71 -1.64 -2.59
CA ILE A 352 9.98 -0.51 -3.16
C ILE A 352 10.94 0.61 -3.52
N GLU A 353 10.59 1.35 -4.57
CA GLU A 353 11.31 2.56 -4.97
C GLU A 353 10.40 3.77 -4.75
N PRO A 354 10.82 4.76 -3.95
CA PRO A 354 10.16 6.05 -3.94
C PRO A 354 10.33 6.67 -5.33
N ARG A 355 9.21 7.06 -5.95
CA ARG A 355 9.19 7.63 -7.29
C ARG A 355 8.20 8.78 -7.34
N VAL A 356 8.59 9.87 -7.97
CA VAL A 356 7.65 10.96 -8.26
C VAL A 356 6.72 10.54 -9.40
N SER A 357 5.41 10.65 -9.17
CA SER A 357 4.40 10.22 -10.12
C SER A 357 3.15 11.09 -10.04
N TRP A 358 2.51 11.30 -11.19
CA TRP A 358 1.20 11.91 -11.28
C TRP A 358 0.12 10.91 -10.89
N GLN A 359 -0.45 11.08 -9.70
CA GLN A 359 -1.49 10.21 -9.17
C GLN A 359 -2.73 11.01 -8.76
N TRP A 360 -3.82 10.27 -8.53
CA TRP A 360 -5.01 10.79 -7.89
C TRP A 360 -4.90 10.61 -6.38
N PHE A 361 -5.26 11.66 -5.64
CA PHE A 361 -5.23 11.66 -4.18
C PHE A 361 -6.58 12.07 -3.62
N VAL A 362 -6.91 11.56 -2.44
CA VAL A 362 -8.07 11.95 -1.66
C VAL A 362 -7.62 12.77 -0.45
N LYS A 363 -8.12 14.00 -0.31
CA LYS A 363 -7.89 14.84 0.87
C LYS A 363 -8.50 14.20 2.11
N MET A 364 -7.67 13.58 2.92
CA MET A 364 -8.17 12.72 4.02
C MET A 364 -8.53 13.51 5.26
N LYS A 365 -7.80 14.57 5.59
CA LYS A 365 -8.07 15.40 6.78
C LYS A 365 -9.53 15.83 6.93
N PRO A 366 -10.19 16.48 5.93
CA PRO A 366 -11.60 16.87 6.04
C PRO A 366 -12.57 15.67 6.09
N LEU A 367 -12.16 14.50 5.61
CA LEU A 367 -12.97 13.26 5.70
C LEU A 367 -12.78 12.55 7.05
N ALA A 368 -11.62 12.70 7.68
CA ALA A 368 -11.27 12.08 8.94
C ALA A 368 -11.99 12.72 10.13
N GLU A 369 -12.13 14.06 10.12
CA GLU A 369 -12.80 14.82 11.17
C GLU A 369 -14.21 14.29 11.54
N PRO A 370 -15.18 14.15 10.61
CA PRO A 370 -16.50 13.62 10.95
C PRO A 370 -16.47 12.15 11.39
N ALA A 371 -15.51 11.36 10.91
CA ALA A 371 -15.37 9.96 11.28
C ALA A 371 -14.83 9.80 12.72
N ILE A 372 -13.86 10.64 13.12
CA ILE A 372 -13.40 10.77 14.51
C ILE A 372 -14.55 11.20 15.42
N GLU A 373 -15.32 12.20 15.01
CA GLU A 373 -16.43 12.73 15.81
C GLU A 373 -17.53 11.68 16.05
N ALA A 374 -17.86 10.88 15.04
CA ALA A 374 -18.82 9.78 15.17
C ALA A 374 -18.41 8.74 16.23
N VAL A 375 -17.11 8.54 16.45
CA VAL A 375 -16.61 7.66 17.52
C VAL A 375 -16.61 8.39 18.86
N LYS A 376 -16.18 9.67 18.90
CA LYS A 376 -16.14 10.48 20.14
C LYS A 376 -17.53 10.67 20.75
N ASN A 377 -18.55 10.92 19.93
CA ASN A 377 -19.93 11.11 20.39
C ASN A 377 -20.69 9.79 20.63
N GLY A 378 -20.05 8.64 20.40
CA GLY A 378 -20.60 7.32 20.68
C GLY A 378 -21.62 6.80 19.64
N THR A 379 -21.75 7.47 18.49
CA THR A 379 -22.53 6.97 17.33
C THR A 379 -21.93 5.67 16.79
N ILE A 380 -20.60 5.61 16.70
CA ILE A 380 -19.83 4.39 16.42
C ILE A 380 -19.19 3.90 17.73
N LYS A 381 -19.31 2.60 18.00
CA LYS A 381 -18.74 1.96 19.20
C LYS A 381 -17.81 0.82 18.81
N PHE A 382 -16.60 0.83 19.37
CA PHE A 382 -15.64 -0.26 19.21
C PHE A 382 -15.81 -1.32 20.29
N VAL A 383 -15.69 -2.59 19.89
CA VAL A 383 -15.67 -3.73 20.81
C VAL A 383 -14.44 -4.58 20.51
N PRO A 384 -13.48 -4.73 21.46
CA PRO A 384 -13.37 -4.00 22.72
C PRO A 384 -13.04 -2.51 22.55
N GLU A 385 -13.44 -1.70 23.53
CA GLU A 385 -13.33 -0.23 23.51
C GLU A 385 -11.90 0.28 23.29
N ARG A 386 -10.88 -0.48 23.72
CA ARG A 386 -9.46 -0.13 23.54
C ARG A 386 -9.06 0.14 22.09
N PHE A 387 -9.76 -0.46 21.11
CA PHE A 387 -9.49 -0.24 19.69
C PHE A 387 -9.78 1.20 19.22
N SER A 388 -10.60 1.95 19.96
CA SER A 388 -10.82 3.38 19.68
C SER A 388 -9.53 4.19 19.73
N LYS A 389 -8.61 3.89 20.66
CA LYS A 389 -7.31 4.58 20.77
C LYS A 389 -6.43 4.37 19.55
N ILE A 390 -6.43 3.15 19.01
CA ILE A 390 -5.68 2.82 17.79
C ILE A 390 -6.30 3.55 16.60
N TYR A 391 -7.63 3.55 16.51
CA TYR A 391 -8.36 4.28 15.48
C TYR A 391 -8.08 5.78 15.52
N PHE A 392 -8.13 6.42 16.69
CA PHE A 392 -7.84 7.86 16.83
C PHE A 392 -6.42 8.20 16.42
N ASN A 393 -5.43 7.45 16.90
CA ASN A 393 -4.03 7.68 16.52
C ASN A 393 -3.85 7.60 14.99
N TRP A 394 -4.48 6.63 14.33
CA TRP A 394 -4.42 6.51 12.87
C TRP A 394 -5.11 7.68 12.17
N MET A 395 -6.34 8.02 12.56
CA MET A 395 -7.13 9.07 11.91
C MET A 395 -6.60 10.49 12.16
N GLU A 396 -5.97 10.75 13.31
CA GLU A 396 -5.41 12.06 13.65
C GLU A 396 -4.10 12.35 12.89
N ASN A 397 -3.37 11.30 12.50
CA ASN A 397 -2.10 11.39 11.76
C ASN A 397 -2.23 11.04 10.27
N ILE A 398 -3.47 10.86 9.78
CA ILE A 398 -3.71 10.40 8.41
C ILE A 398 -3.21 11.42 7.38
N GLN A 399 -2.54 10.92 6.36
CA GLN A 399 -2.14 11.70 5.18
C GLN A 399 -3.17 11.53 4.07
N ASP A 400 -3.12 12.39 3.05
CA ASP A 400 -3.95 12.20 1.86
C ASP A 400 -3.65 10.83 1.24
N TRP A 401 -4.71 10.10 0.91
CA TRP A 401 -4.66 8.74 0.38
C TRP A 401 -4.38 8.75 -1.11
#